data_AF-A0A317K544-F1
#
_entry.id   AF-A0A317K544-F1
#
_cell.length_a   1.000
_cell.length_b   1.000
_cell.length_c   1.000
_cell.angle_alpha   90.00
_cell.angle_beta   90.00
_cell.angle_gamma   90.00
#
_symmetry.space_group_name_H-M   'P 1'
#
loop_
_entity.id
_entity.type
_entity.pdbx_description
1 polymer ?
#
loop_
_entity_poly.entity_id
_entity_poly.type
_entity_poly.pdbx_seq_one_letter_code
_entity_poly.pdbx_strand_id
1 'polypeptide(L)'
;MRRATRTTVAGLAAVLALAGCAGSQEGSAVPTEPTPSAAPTEPDRTSADATPTPPTGPTAAAPSGRPFRATTDLPTMGPPTAPPSQPTDLRKANILAGRITRGGTGPCYGLVTDDGREYALHGVGKGSFATGSWVRVTVGPADPAADCGPGTPASIIKISPVG
;
A
#
# COMPACT_ATOMS: atom_id res chain seq x y z
N MET A 1 -47.32 25.72 -7.54
CA MET A 1 -48.25 24.74 -6.94
C MET A 1 -47.42 23.64 -6.28
N ARG A 2 -47.38 23.61 -4.94
CA ARG A 2 -46.53 22.68 -4.16
C ARG A 2 -47.42 21.55 -3.66
N ARG A 3 -47.19 20.31 -4.11
CA ARG A 3 -47.86 19.12 -3.56
C ARG A 3 -47.03 18.58 -2.41
N ALA A 4 -47.55 18.75 -1.19
CA ALA A 4 -47.07 18.08 0.01
C ALA A 4 -47.78 16.74 0.12
N THR A 5 -47.05 15.63 0.05
CA THR A 5 -47.59 14.29 0.28
C THR A 5 -47.04 13.80 1.61
N ARG A 6 -47.89 13.87 2.65
CA ARG A 6 -47.69 13.18 3.92
C ARG A 6 -48.27 11.79 3.77
N THR A 7 -47.48 10.74 4.01
CA THR A 7 -48.01 9.39 4.17
C THR A 7 -47.50 8.81 5.49
N THR A 8 -48.47 8.44 6.30
CA THR A 8 -48.39 7.97 7.68
C THR A 8 -47.89 6.53 7.80
N VAL A 9 -47.25 6.28 8.94
CA VAL A 9 -46.75 5.03 9.50
C VAL A 9 -47.80 3.92 9.53
N ALA A 10 -47.39 2.68 9.22
CA ALA A 10 -48.02 1.47 9.71
C ALA A 10 -46.91 0.51 10.18
N GLY A 11 -46.79 0.36 11.50
CA GLY A 11 -45.92 -0.62 12.12
C GLY A 11 -46.51 -2.02 12.00
N LEU A 12 -45.66 -3.01 11.74
CA LEU A 12 -45.98 -4.41 11.94
C LEU A 12 -44.93 -5.01 12.86
N ALA A 13 -45.30 -5.15 14.14
CA ALA A 13 -44.58 -5.97 15.10
C ALA A 13 -45.02 -7.43 14.87
N ALA A 14 -44.07 -8.33 14.65
CA ALA A 14 -44.29 -9.77 14.68
C ALA A 14 -43.42 -10.40 15.76
N VAL A 15 -44.07 -11.20 16.61
CA VAL A 15 -43.60 -11.77 17.87
C VAL A 15 -42.90 -13.11 17.67
N LEU A 16 -41.94 -13.36 18.56
CA LEU A 16 -41.12 -14.55 18.90
C LEU A 16 -41.53 -15.95 18.38
N ALA A 17 -40.49 -16.72 18.03
CA ALA A 17 -40.41 -18.16 18.31
C ALA A 17 -39.03 -18.53 18.90
N LEU A 18 -39.06 -19.19 20.06
CA LEU A 18 -37.92 -19.79 20.79
C LEU A 18 -37.62 -21.19 20.22
N ALA A 19 -36.35 -21.51 19.98
CA ALA A 19 -35.70 -22.81 20.28
C ALA A 19 -34.31 -22.90 19.62
N GLY A 20 -33.26 -23.08 20.42
CA GLY A 20 -31.92 -23.45 19.90
C GLY A 20 -30.72 -23.04 20.75
N CYS A 21 -30.70 -23.33 22.06
CA CYS A 21 -29.46 -23.39 22.85
C CYS A 21 -29.01 -24.86 22.92
N ALA A 22 -27.82 -25.18 22.42
CA ALA A 22 -26.88 -26.14 23.04
C ALA A 22 -25.60 -26.20 22.21
N GLY A 23 -24.49 -25.77 22.81
CA GLY A 23 -23.15 -25.85 22.24
C GLY A 23 -22.13 -25.30 23.22
N SER A 24 -22.14 -25.83 24.45
CA SER A 24 -21.12 -25.53 25.45
C SER A 24 -19.86 -26.34 25.16
N GLN A 25 -18.73 -25.65 25.34
CA GLN A 25 -17.58 -26.09 26.13
C GLN A 25 -16.32 -26.58 25.40
N GLU A 26 -15.24 -25.94 25.85
CA GLU A 26 -13.85 -26.40 25.95
C GLU A 26 -12.92 -26.34 24.73
N GLY A 27 -12.11 -25.29 24.74
CA GLY A 27 -10.88 -25.16 23.97
C GLY A 27 -10.01 -24.02 24.47
N SER A 28 -9.90 -23.86 25.80
CA SER A 28 -8.85 -23.03 26.39
C SER A 28 -7.54 -23.76 26.19
N ALA A 29 -6.75 -23.33 25.21
CA ALA A 29 -5.35 -23.67 25.12
C ALA A 29 -4.62 -22.49 24.49
N VAL A 30 -4.13 -21.62 25.36
CA VAL A 30 -3.01 -20.72 25.07
C VAL A 30 -1.76 -21.60 24.99
N PRO A 31 -1.01 -21.65 23.88
CA PRO A 31 0.34 -22.17 23.89
C PRO A 31 1.31 -21.03 24.22
N THR A 32 1.70 -21.02 25.49
CA THR A 32 3.00 -20.68 26.05
C THR A 32 4.03 -20.02 25.13
N GLU A 33 4.40 -18.79 25.49
CA GLU A 33 5.68 -18.14 25.23
C GLU A 33 6.84 -19.00 25.78
N PRO A 34 7.89 -19.29 25.00
CA PRO A 34 9.17 -19.74 25.55
C PRO A 34 10.20 -18.60 25.55
N THR A 35 10.56 -18.15 26.74
CA THR A 35 11.73 -17.32 27.06
C THR A 35 12.36 -17.89 28.35
N PRO A 36 13.67 -17.83 28.59
CA PRO A 36 14.86 -18.19 27.78
C PRO A 36 15.66 -19.32 28.47
N SER A 37 16.65 -19.94 27.80
CA SER A 37 17.74 -20.59 28.57
C SER A 37 19.04 -20.81 27.78
N ALA A 38 20.11 -20.29 28.39
CA ALA A 38 21.51 -20.71 28.36
C ALA A 38 22.35 -20.59 27.07
N ALA A 39 23.23 -19.58 27.07
CA ALA A 39 24.62 -19.71 26.57
C ALA A 39 25.41 -20.60 27.56
N PRO A 40 26.42 -21.41 27.14
CA PRO A 40 27.75 -20.90 26.73
C PRO A 40 28.33 -21.72 25.53
N THR A 41 29.34 -21.29 24.77
CA THR A 41 30.78 -21.29 25.12
C THR A 41 31.54 -20.86 23.84
N GLU A 42 32.43 -19.86 23.94
CA GLU A 42 33.46 -19.56 22.95
C GLU A 42 34.38 -20.77 22.73
N PRO A 43 34.89 -20.97 21.50
CA PRO A 43 36.25 -21.42 21.35
C PRO A 43 37.11 -20.34 20.69
N ASP A 44 38.15 -20.00 21.44
CA ASP A 44 39.50 -19.69 21.00
C ASP A 44 39.73 -18.66 19.90
N ARG A 45 40.19 -17.50 20.39
CA ARG A 45 41.22 -16.70 19.73
C ARG A 45 42.39 -17.62 19.37
N THR A 46 42.85 -17.61 18.11
CA THR A 46 44.29 -17.59 17.76
C THR A 46 44.48 -17.39 16.25
N SER A 47 45.38 -16.45 15.92
CA SER A 47 46.09 -16.23 14.64
C SER A 47 45.28 -15.61 13.49
N ALA A 48 45.74 -14.59 12.78
CA ALA A 48 47.09 -14.07 12.63
C ALA A 48 47.04 -12.55 12.37
N ASP A 49 47.98 -11.85 13.02
CA ASP A 49 48.47 -10.56 12.60
C ASP A 49 48.96 -10.68 11.15
N ALA A 50 48.24 -10.04 10.22
CA ALA A 50 48.72 -9.82 8.88
C ALA A 50 48.90 -8.32 8.72
N THR A 51 50.07 -7.83 9.15
CA THR A 51 50.58 -6.53 8.77
C THR A 51 50.59 -6.43 7.22
N PRO A 52 49.88 -5.49 6.58
CA PRO A 52 49.99 -5.32 5.13
C PRO A 52 51.32 -4.65 4.81
N THR A 53 52.29 -5.42 4.33
CA THR A 53 53.50 -4.90 3.70
C THR A 53 53.11 -4.14 2.43
N PRO A 54 53.47 -2.85 2.25
CA PRO A 54 53.24 -2.18 0.97
C PRO A 54 54.15 -2.81 -0.10
N PRO A 55 53.68 -3.02 -1.34
CA PRO A 55 54.54 -3.44 -2.43
C PRO A 55 55.52 -2.31 -2.77
N THR A 56 56.81 -2.52 -2.52
CA THR A 56 57.89 -1.67 -3.04
C THR A 56 58.08 -1.98 -4.53
N GLY A 57 57.13 -1.52 -5.36
CA GLY A 57 57.31 -1.44 -6.81
C GLY A 57 58.04 -0.15 -7.18
N PRO A 58 58.77 -0.09 -8.31
CA PRO A 58 59.37 1.16 -8.77
C PRO A 58 58.27 2.20 -9.04
N THR A 59 58.33 3.33 -8.35
CA THR A 59 57.49 4.50 -8.62
C THR A 59 57.68 4.92 -10.08
N ALA A 60 56.65 4.74 -10.90
CA ALA A 60 56.63 5.28 -12.26
C ALA A 60 56.67 6.81 -12.17
N ALA A 61 57.74 7.43 -12.69
CA ALA A 61 57.85 8.88 -12.79
C ALA A 61 56.74 9.41 -13.72
N ALA A 62 55.95 10.36 -13.24
CA ALA A 62 54.95 11.03 -14.06
C ALA A 62 55.63 11.81 -15.22
N PRO A 63 55.06 11.81 -16.44
CA PRO A 63 55.62 12.55 -17.56
C PRO A 63 55.55 14.06 -17.29
N SER A 64 56.71 14.69 -17.16
CA SER A 64 56.86 16.14 -17.03
C SER A 64 56.50 16.82 -18.35
N GLY A 65 55.51 17.71 -18.36
CA GLY A 65 55.22 18.56 -19.53
C GLY A 65 53.78 18.98 -19.78
N ARG A 66 52.80 18.54 -18.96
CA ARG A 66 51.43 19.06 -19.09
C ARG A 66 51.33 20.45 -18.43
N PRO A 67 50.90 21.50 -19.15
CA PRO A 67 50.66 22.80 -18.52
C PRO A 67 49.64 22.65 -17.39
N PHE A 68 49.99 23.13 -16.21
CA PHE A 68 49.11 23.13 -15.04
C PHE A 68 47.95 24.10 -15.31
N ARG A 69 46.75 23.57 -15.52
CA ARG A 69 45.53 24.37 -15.46
C ARG A 69 45.15 24.51 -14.00
N ALA A 70 45.11 25.73 -13.50
CA ALA A 70 44.55 26.01 -12.18
C ALA A 70 43.12 25.46 -12.13
N THR A 71 42.87 24.51 -11.24
CA THR A 71 41.53 24.05 -10.90
C THR A 71 40.89 25.11 -10.03
N THR A 72 39.87 25.78 -10.54
CA THR A 72 38.98 26.61 -9.72
C THR A 72 38.09 25.69 -8.91
N ASP A 73 38.15 25.77 -7.58
CA ASP A 73 37.21 25.03 -6.73
C ASP A 73 35.78 25.46 -7.04
N LEU A 74 34.94 24.47 -7.31
CA LEU A 74 33.53 24.70 -7.59
C LEU A 74 32.82 25.02 -6.26
N PRO A 75 31.95 26.04 -6.20
CA PRO A 75 31.19 26.31 -5.01
C PRO A 75 30.38 25.07 -4.62
N THR A 76 30.57 24.61 -3.39
CA THR A 76 29.75 23.52 -2.83
C THR A 76 28.42 24.10 -2.40
N MET A 77 27.31 23.56 -2.92
CA MET A 77 25.98 23.91 -2.44
C MET A 77 25.80 23.40 -1.01
N GLY A 78 25.31 24.26 -0.12
CA GLY A 78 24.97 23.88 1.25
C GLY A 78 23.72 22.98 1.30
N PRO A 79 23.50 22.29 2.44
CA PRO A 79 22.29 21.53 2.66
C PRO A 79 21.04 22.44 2.66
N PRO A 80 19.85 21.91 2.35
CA PRO A 80 18.61 22.68 2.37
C PRO A 80 18.38 23.30 3.76
N THR A 81 17.97 24.56 3.79
CA THR A 81 17.77 25.34 5.04
C THR A 81 16.39 25.12 5.67
N ALA A 82 15.48 24.45 4.99
CA ALA A 82 14.14 24.16 5.49
C ALA A 82 13.60 22.82 4.96
N PRO A 83 12.69 22.17 5.70
CA PRO A 83 11.91 21.04 5.19
C PRO A 83 11.08 21.44 3.95
N PRO A 84 10.69 20.47 3.10
CA PRO A 84 9.85 20.74 1.94
C PRO A 84 8.48 21.30 2.35
N SER A 85 8.01 22.35 1.65
CA SER A 85 6.70 22.99 1.91
C SER A 85 5.51 22.22 1.34
N GLN A 86 5.75 21.17 0.55
CA GLN A 86 4.74 20.31 -0.04
C GLN A 86 5.08 18.84 0.25
N PRO A 87 4.07 17.95 0.24
CA PRO A 87 4.34 16.51 0.32
C PRO A 87 5.31 16.11 -0.79
N THR A 88 6.37 15.40 -0.41
CA THR A 88 7.31 14.81 -1.37
C THR A 88 6.67 13.67 -2.17
N ASP A 89 5.57 13.11 -1.67
CA ASP A 89 4.78 12.06 -2.30
C ASP A 89 3.41 12.60 -2.77
N LEU A 90 3.39 13.19 -3.97
CA LEU A 90 2.15 13.65 -4.60
C LEU A 90 1.43 12.50 -5.29
N ARG A 91 0.23 12.18 -4.82
CA ARG A 91 -0.65 11.19 -5.45
C ARG A 91 -1.54 11.85 -6.50
N LYS A 92 -1.68 11.22 -7.67
CA LYS A 92 -2.64 11.65 -8.70
C LYS A 92 -4.06 11.41 -8.20
N ALA A 93 -4.90 12.45 -8.19
CA ALA A 93 -6.27 12.40 -7.66
C ALA A 93 -7.18 11.38 -8.38
N ASN A 94 -6.87 11.02 -9.62
CA ASN A 94 -7.63 10.05 -10.41
C ASN A 94 -7.10 8.61 -10.31
N ILE A 95 -6.15 8.34 -9.41
CA ILE A 95 -5.65 7.00 -9.14
C ILE A 95 -6.15 6.57 -7.76
N LEU A 96 -6.93 5.50 -7.74
CA LEU A 96 -7.41 4.85 -6.53
C LEU A 96 -6.59 3.58 -6.30
N ALA A 97 -6.25 3.33 -5.04
CA ALA A 97 -5.73 2.04 -4.59
C ALA A 97 -6.67 1.53 -3.52
N GLY A 98 -7.03 0.25 -3.60
CA GLY A 98 -8.01 -0.30 -2.70
C GLY A 98 -8.27 -1.77 -2.92
N ARG A 99 -9.19 -2.30 -2.12
CA ARG A 99 -9.61 -3.69 -2.14
C ARG A 99 -10.98 -3.81 -2.81
N ILE A 100 -11.11 -4.80 -3.70
CA ILE A 100 -12.39 -5.12 -4.33
C ILE A 100 -13.35 -5.70 -3.28
N THR A 101 -14.52 -5.08 -3.10
CA THR A 101 -15.60 -5.56 -2.21
C THR A 101 -16.68 -6.33 -2.97
N ARG A 102 -16.88 -5.99 -4.24
CA ARG A 102 -17.75 -6.70 -5.18
C ARG A 102 -16.97 -6.91 -6.48
N GLY A 103 -16.64 -8.15 -6.78
CA GLY A 103 -15.84 -8.53 -7.95
C GLY A 103 -16.59 -9.42 -8.95
N GLY A 104 -15.85 -9.95 -9.91
CA GLY A 104 -16.33 -10.85 -10.95
C GLY A 104 -15.79 -10.48 -12.33
N THR A 105 -16.43 -11.02 -13.37
CA THR A 105 -16.15 -10.74 -14.79
C THR A 105 -16.97 -9.59 -15.35
N GLY A 106 -17.97 -9.13 -14.57
CA GLY A 106 -18.95 -8.14 -14.99
C GLY A 106 -18.35 -6.73 -15.10
N PRO A 107 -19.08 -5.78 -15.71
CA PRO A 107 -18.58 -4.43 -15.83
C PRO A 107 -18.63 -3.65 -14.51
N CYS A 108 -19.32 -4.17 -13.49
CA CYS A 108 -19.49 -3.51 -12.20
C CYS A 108 -18.58 -4.09 -11.14
N TYR A 109 -17.86 -3.22 -10.43
CA TYR A 109 -16.98 -3.56 -9.32
C TYR A 109 -17.22 -2.62 -8.14
N GLY A 110 -17.16 -3.16 -6.93
CA GLY A 110 -17.10 -2.37 -5.70
C GLY A 110 -15.64 -2.26 -5.26
N LEU A 111 -15.20 -1.07 -4.90
CA LEU A 111 -13.86 -0.80 -4.37
C LEU A 111 -13.96 -0.02 -3.07
N VAL A 112 -13.22 -0.45 -2.05
CA VAL A 112 -12.95 0.38 -0.86
C VAL A 112 -11.47 0.75 -0.86
N THR A 113 -11.18 2.04 -0.84
CA THR A 113 -9.83 2.58 -0.75
C THR A 113 -9.30 2.52 0.69
N ASP A 114 -7.98 2.70 0.86
CA ASP A 114 -7.33 2.59 2.18
C ASP A 114 -7.84 3.61 3.22
N ASP A 115 -8.34 4.75 2.75
CA ASP A 115 -9.00 5.78 3.57
C ASP A 115 -10.50 5.47 3.85
N GLY A 116 -10.96 4.28 3.49
CA GLY A 116 -12.31 3.78 3.78
C GLY A 116 -13.40 4.29 2.84
N ARG A 117 -13.04 4.96 1.74
CA ARG A 117 -14.04 5.47 0.78
C ARG A 117 -14.51 4.37 -0.16
N GLU A 118 -15.83 4.26 -0.29
CA GLU A 118 -16.46 3.30 -1.19
C GLU A 118 -16.71 3.90 -2.57
N TYR A 119 -16.39 3.12 -3.61
CA TYR A 119 -16.57 3.46 -5.01
C TYR A 119 -17.37 2.36 -5.74
N ALA A 120 -18.33 2.79 -6.55
CA ALA A 120 -19.04 1.98 -7.51
C ALA A 120 -18.38 2.16 -8.88
N LEU A 121 -17.57 1.18 -9.29
CA LEU A 121 -16.78 1.26 -10.51
C LEU A 121 -17.49 0.57 -11.66
N HIS A 122 -17.61 1.27 -12.79
CA HIS A 122 -18.12 0.72 -14.04
C HIS A 122 -17.02 0.63 -15.11
N GLY A 123 -16.87 -0.51 -15.77
CA GLY A 123 -15.92 -0.72 -16.84
C GLY A 123 -16.13 -2.03 -17.59
N VAL A 124 -16.60 -1.94 -18.83
CA VAL A 124 -16.72 -3.09 -19.74
C VAL A 124 -15.35 -3.62 -20.17
N GLY A 125 -15.22 -4.96 -20.23
CA GLY A 125 -14.02 -5.61 -20.76
C GLY A 125 -12.73 -5.33 -19.98
N LYS A 126 -12.81 -5.02 -18.68
CA LYS A 126 -11.64 -4.67 -17.86
C LYS A 126 -10.92 -5.85 -17.24
N GLY A 127 -11.46 -7.06 -17.40
CA GLY A 127 -10.89 -8.30 -16.86
C GLY A 127 -11.82 -8.94 -15.85
N SER A 128 -11.25 -9.81 -15.00
CA SER A 128 -11.95 -10.42 -13.87
C SER A 128 -11.15 -10.13 -12.61
N PHE A 129 -11.80 -9.54 -11.61
CA PHE A 129 -11.18 -9.23 -10.32
C PHE A 129 -12.00 -9.87 -9.22
N ALA A 130 -11.39 -10.74 -8.43
CA ALA A 130 -12.07 -11.40 -7.33
C ALA A 130 -12.33 -10.43 -6.19
N THR A 131 -13.39 -10.67 -5.42
CA THR A 131 -13.59 -10.00 -4.13
C THR A 131 -12.38 -10.27 -3.23
N GLY A 132 -11.86 -9.24 -2.59
CA GLY A 132 -10.65 -9.28 -1.77
C GLY A 132 -9.36 -8.94 -2.51
N SER A 133 -9.36 -8.89 -3.85
CA SER A 133 -8.18 -8.49 -4.62
C SER A 133 -7.79 -7.04 -4.36
N TRP A 134 -6.50 -6.81 -4.20
CA TRP A 134 -5.93 -5.46 -4.18
C TRP A 134 -5.70 -4.99 -5.61
N VAL A 135 -6.16 -3.78 -5.91
CA VAL A 135 -6.07 -3.20 -7.25
C VAL A 135 -5.64 -1.75 -7.20
N ARG A 136 -5.01 -1.33 -8.29
CA ARG A 136 -4.80 0.08 -8.63
C ARG A 136 -5.70 0.43 -9.81
N VAL A 137 -6.54 1.43 -9.64
CA VAL A 137 -7.54 1.86 -10.62
C VAL A 137 -7.28 3.30 -11.03
N THR A 138 -7.21 3.56 -12.32
CA THR A 138 -7.33 4.92 -12.86
C THR A 138 -8.77 5.15 -13.25
N VAL A 139 -9.39 6.18 -12.66
CA VAL A 139 -10.81 6.49 -12.84
C VAL A 139 -11.03 7.73 -13.70
N GLY A 140 -12.17 7.75 -14.38
CA GLY A 140 -12.72 8.90 -15.09
C GLY A 140 -14.13 9.25 -14.60
N PRO A 141 -14.82 10.18 -15.29
CA PRO A 141 -16.20 10.53 -14.98
C PRO A 141 -17.12 9.30 -14.96
N ALA A 142 -18.11 9.30 -14.08
CA ALA A 142 -19.12 8.25 -14.03
C ALA A 142 -19.92 8.15 -15.32
N ASP A 143 -20.28 6.92 -15.71
CA ASP A 143 -21.31 6.69 -16.71
C ASP A 143 -22.69 6.86 -16.07
N PRO A 144 -23.51 7.86 -16.47
CA PRO A 144 -24.80 8.11 -15.85
C PRO A 144 -25.84 7.01 -16.10
N ALA A 145 -25.61 6.12 -17.07
CA ALA A 145 -26.48 4.99 -17.35
C ALA A 145 -26.15 3.73 -16.52
N ALA A 146 -24.97 3.70 -15.88
CA ALA A 146 -24.52 2.55 -15.11
C ALA A 146 -24.83 2.71 -13.62
N ASP A 147 -25.64 1.80 -13.07
CA ASP A 147 -25.84 1.64 -11.64
C ASP A 147 -25.11 0.38 -11.14
N CYS A 148 -23.90 0.58 -10.62
CA CYS A 148 -23.07 -0.50 -10.08
C CYS A 148 -23.20 -0.67 -8.55
N GLY A 149 -24.21 -0.03 -7.93
CA GLY A 149 -24.48 -0.12 -6.51
C GLY A 149 -23.94 1.07 -5.69
N PRO A 150 -23.72 0.88 -4.37
CA PRO A 150 -23.41 1.97 -3.46
C PRO A 150 -21.99 2.53 -3.64
N GLY A 151 -21.79 3.76 -3.15
CA GLY A 151 -20.51 4.46 -3.17
C GLY A 151 -20.44 5.56 -4.22
N THR A 152 -19.25 6.12 -4.40
CA THR A 152 -19.01 7.16 -5.40
C THR A 152 -18.94 6.52 -6.80
N PRO A 153 -19.83 6.87 -7.74
CA PRO A 153 -19.80 6.29 -9.07
C PRO A 153 -18.59 6.80 -9.85
N ALA A 154 -17.90 5.91 -10.57
CA ALA A 154 -16.77 6.27 -11.42
C ALA A 154 -16.56 5.25 -12.55
N SER A 155 -16.04 5.71 -13.68
CA SER A 155 -15.69 4.81 -14.79
C SER A 155 -14.24 4.35 -14.71
N ILE A 156 -13.98 3.08 -14.98
CA ILE A 156 -12.64 2.50 -15.04
C ILE A 156 -11.98 2.86 -16.37
N ILE A 157 -10.93 3.67 -16.32
CA ILE A 157 -10.03 3.87 -17.46
C ILE A 157 -9.06 2.69 -17.53
N LYS A 158 -8.38 2.39 -16.41
CA LYS A 158 -7.41 1.30 -16.27
C LYS A 158 -7.56 0.65 -14.90
N ILE A 159 -7.37 -0.65 -14.83
CA ILE A 159 -7.31 -1.41 -13.58
C ILE A 159 -6.22 -2.46 -13.68
N SER A 160 -5.47 -2.66 -12.59
CA SER A 160 -4.42 -3.68 -12.50
C SER A 160 -4.35 -4.22 -11.07
N PRO A 161 -4.08 -5.52 -10.88
CA PRO A 161 -3.83 -6.07 -9.55
C PRO A 161 -2.57 -5.47 -8.93
N VAL A 162 -2.53 -5.47 -7.60
CA VAL A 162 -1.37 -5.13 -6.79
C VAL A 162 -0.96 -6.40 -6.06
N GLY A 163 0.04 -7.11 -6.60
CA GLY A 163 0.49 -8.42 -6.11
C GLY A 163 0.86 -9.36 -7.23
#